data_AF-A0AAW9K703-F1
#
_entry.id   AF-A0AAW9K703-F1
#
_cell.length_a   1.000
_cell.length_b   1.000
_cell.length_c   1.000
_cell.angle_alpha   90.00
_cell.angle_beta   90.00
_cell.angle_gamma   90.00
#
_symmetry.space_group_name_H-M   'P 1'
#
loop_
_entity.id
_entity.type
_entity.pdbx_description
1 polymer ?
#
loop_
_entity_poly.entity_id
_entity_poly.type
_entity_poly.pdbx_seq_one_letter_code
_entity_poly.pdbx_strand_id
1 'polypeptide(L)' 'IYDELSKNSYKNISMEILSMGMTNDYKIAIEEGANLIRVGEGIFGKRNTLGGVKNG' A
#
# COMPACT_ATOMS: atom_id res chain seq x y z
N ILE A 1 16.22 2.79 -1.18
CA ILE A 1 15.03 3.66 -0.98
C ILE A 1 14.39 3.44 0.39
N TYR A 2 13.75 2.31 0.71
CA TYR A 2 13.15 2.08 2.05
C TYR A 2 14.19 2.15 3.19
N ASP A 3 15.30 1.43 3.03
CA ASP A 3 16.43 1.45 3.97
C ASP A 3 17.09 2.84 4.14
N GLU A 4 16.90 3.75 3.19
CA GLU A 4 17.45 5.11 3.26
C GLU A 4 16.48 6.08 3.95
N LEU A 5 15.17 5.86 3.78
CA LEU A 5 14.14 6.64 4.45
C LEU A 5 14.02 6.23 5.93
N SER A 6 14.08 4.93 6.23
CA SER A 6 13.99 4.40 7.60
C SER A 6 15.16 4.82 8.50
N LYS A 7 16.35 5.03 7.92
CA LYS A 7 17.55 5.53 8.62
C LYS A 7 17.52 7.02 8.88
N ASN A 8 16.66 7.78 8.19
CA ASN A 8 16.46 9.19 8.52
C ASN A 8 15.54 9.28 9.73
N SER A 9 16.16 9.38 10.90
CA SER A 9 15.49 9.70 12.15
C SER A 9 14.99 11.15 12.09
N TYR A 10 13.88 11.39 11.40
CA TYR A 10 13.24 12.70 11.40
C TYR A 10 12.80 13.00 12.83
N LYS A 11 13.30 14.10 13.39
CA LYS A 11 13.29 14.41 14.82
C LYS A 11 11.90 14.53 15.49
N ASN A 12 10.81 14.28 14.75
CA ASN A 12 9.42 14.28 15.22
C ASN A 12 8.52 13.31 14.42
N ILE A 13 9.10 12.36 13.66
CA ILE A 13 8.33 11.34 12.93
C ILE A 13 8.75 9.98 13.48
N SER A 14 7.86 9.35 14.25
CA SER A 14 7.98 7.94 14.60
C SER A 14 7.45 7.13 13.42
N MET A 15 8.32 6.40 12.72
CA MET A 15 7.87 5.40 11.74
C MET A 15 7.42 4.12 12.45
N GLU A 16 6.44 4.26 13.34
CA GLU A 16 5.76 3.15 14.01
C GLU A 16 4.84 2.40 13.06
N ILE A 17 4.31 3.07 12.03
CA ILE A 17 3.43 2.47 11.03
C ILE A 17 3.94 2.77 9.63
N LEU A 18 4.22 1.70 8.90
CA LEU A 18 4.58 1.67 7.50
C LEU A 18 3.39 1.18 6.67
N SER A 19 2.62 2.14 6.15
CA SER A 19 1.48 1.84 5.27
C SER A 19 1.92 1.71 3.82
N MET A 20 2.14 0.48 3.36
CA MET A 20 2.51 0.16 1.98
C MET A 20 1.79 -1.10 1.51
N GLY A 21 1.67 -1.26 0.19
CA GLY A 21 0.95 -2.38 -0.42
C GLY A 21 -0.55 -2.13 -0.56
N MET A 22 -1.05 -2.42 -1.75
CA MET A 22 -2.45 -2.54 -2.12
C MET A 22 -2.81 -4.02 -2.36
N THR A 23 -4.02 -4.29 -2.83
CA THR A 23 -4.52 -5.66 -3.12
C THR A 23 -3.54 -6.54 -3.92
N ASN A 24 -2.77 -5.98 -4.85
CA ASN A 24 -1.96 -6.77 -5.79
C ASN A 24 -0.50 -6.96 -5.35
N ASP A 25 -0.04 -6.18 -4.38
CA ASP A 25 1.36 -6.00 -3.99
C ASP A 25 1.57 -6.13 -2.47
N TYR A 26 0.54 -6.52 -1.72
CA TYR A 26 0.62 -6.70 -0.27
C TYR A 26 1.69 -7.72 0.17
N LYS A 27 1.99 -8.73 -0.65
CA LYS A 27 3.02 -9.73 -0.32
C LYS A 27 4.41 -9.12 -0.32
N ILE A 28 4.74 -8.37 -1.36
CA ILE A 28 6.00 -7.62 -1.47
C ILE A 28 6.07 -6.58 -0.35
N ALA A 29 4.95 -5.90 -0.06
CA ALA A 29 4.91 -4.93 1.04
C ALA A 29 5.25 -5.58 2.39
N ILE A 30 4.77 -6.79 2.69
CA ILE A 30 5.14 -7.53 3.91
C ILE A 30 6.63 -7.88 3.91
N GLU A 31 7.17 -8.36 2.80
CA GLU A 31 8.60 -8.69 2.65
C GLU A 31 9.50 -7.46 2.88
N GLU A 32 9.03 -6.28 2.47
CA GLU A 32 9.70 -4.98 2.67
C GLU A 32 9.40 -4.34 4.06
N GLY A 33 8.69 -5.04 4.95
CA GLY A 33 8.47 -4.62 6.33
C GLY A 33 7.22 -3.77 6.59
N ALA A 34 6.23 -3.77 5.70
CA ALA A 34 4.94 -3.11 5.93
C ALA A 34 4.20 -3.76 7.11
N ASN A 35 3.76 -2.93 8.05
CA ASN A 35 2.91 -3.35 9.17
C ASN A 35 1.45 -2.88 9.01
N LEU A 36 1.13 -2.20 7.91
CA LEU A 36 -0.22 -1.84 7.51
C LEU A 36 -0.37 -1.94 5.99
N ILE A 37 -1.24 -2.84 5.52
CA ILE A 37 -1.56 -3.02 4.08
C ILE A 37 -2.99 -2.53 3.79
N ARG A 38 -3.26 -2.05 2.57
CA ARG A 38 -4.59 -1.54 2.18
C ARG A 38 -5.22 -2.44 1.12
N VAL A 39 -6.09 -3.35 1.53
CA VAL A 39 -6.75 -4.30 0.61
C VAL A 39 -8.18 -3.86 0.34
N GLY A 40 -8.44 -3.43 -0.90
CA GLY A 40 -9.76 -3.01 -1.37
C GLY A 40 -10.40 -4.09 -2.23
N GLU A 41 -10.00 -4.17 -3.50
CA GLU A 41 -10.51 -5.14 -4.47
C GLU A 41 -10.40 -6.61 -4.02
N GLY A 42 -9.37 -6.96 -3.23
CA GLY A 42 -9.20 -8.33 -2.75
C GLY A 42 -10.25 -8.77 -1.74
N ILE A 43 -10.86 -7.82 -1.04
CA ILE A 43 -11.91 -8.06 -0.04
C ILE A 43 -13.29 -7.78 -0.64
N PHE A 44 -13.45 -6.66 -1.34
CA PHE A 44 -14.74 -6.15 -1.83
C PHE A 44 -15.04 -6.49 -3.29
N GLY A 45 -14.09 -7.13 -3.99
CA GLY A 45 -14.19 -7.40 -5.42
C GLY A 45 -13.92 -6.18 -6.30
N LYS A 46 -13.94 -6.39 -7.61
CA LYS A 46 -13.69 -5.33 -8.61
C LYS A 46 -14.66 -4.19 -8.42
N ARG A 47 -14.13 -2.95 -8.48
CA ARG A 47 -14.96 -1.75 -8.47
C ARG A 47 -15.94 -1.84 -9.65
N ASN A 48 -17.23 -1.80 -9.35
CA ASN A 48 -18.26 -1.74 -10.37
C ASN A 48 -18.26 -0.33 -10.98
N THR A 49 -17.44 -0.11 -12.01
CA THR A 49 -17.38 1.16 -12.74
C THR A 49 -18.55 1.26 -13.72
N LEU A 50 -19.79 1.31 -13.23
CA LEU A 50 -20.97 1.71 -14.02
C LEU A 50 -20.93 3.23 -14.27
N GLY A 51 -19.90 3.66 -15.00
CA GLY A 51 -19.62 5.06 -15.35
C GLY A 51 -18.31 5.26 -16.13
N GLY A 52 -17.48 4.22 -16.28
CA GLY A 52 -16.35 4.25 -17.22
C GLY A 52 -16.83 3.82 -18.60
N VAL A 53 -16.82 4.75 -19.56
CA VAL A 53 -17.02 4.49 -20.98
C VAL A 53 -16.30 3.20 -21.38
N LYS A 54 -17.05 2.22 -21.90
CA LYS A 54 -16.48 1.13 -22.69
C LYS A 54 -15.89 1.75 -23.96
N ASN A 55 -14.61 2.08 -23.95
CA ASN A 55 -13.88 2.23 -25.19
C ASN A 55 -13.30 0.86 -25.51
N GLY A 56 -13.76 0.30 -26.63
CA GLY A 56 -13.22 -0.92 -27.22
C GLY A 56 -11.83 -0.72 -27.78
#